data_AF-A0A7R9HEK7-F1
#
_entry.id   AF-A0A7R9HEK7-F1
#
_cell.length_a   1.000
_cell.length_b   1.000
_cell.length_c   1.000
_cell.angle_alpha   90.00
_cell.angle_beta   90.00
_cell.angle_gamma   90.00
#
_symmetry.space_group_name_H-M   'P 1'
#
loop_
_entity.id
_entity.type
_entity.pdbx_description
1 polymer ?
#
loop_
_entity_poly.entity_id
_entity_poly.type
_entity_poly.pdbx_seq_one_letter_code
_entity_poly.pdbx_strand_id
1 'polypeptide(L)'
;YECRWRSVLGATFHKNKLSKKKFHKDRYYVRILEEDPGVVRKDRKEEGGDRTAGSVLEEEMSKKTAEFNKKLAEDPHDVNTWLGYSRYQDTVSQFERTFRRGGGASGSRVAAERKLAILDKALSHNPDSVPLLQERFVVADEVFPADQVSAQLAALTEKQPSNLTLWSDYIGSTQCSLTMCTASTVLAIYGQALGKLHQSRRGVPALQVKLTEQKILGWYYASILSLFLSGGI
;
A
#
# COMPACT_ATOMS: atom_id res chain seq x y z
N TYR A 1 10.74 3.14 15.08
CA TYR A 1 11.87 2.47 14.40
C TYR A 1 11.63 2.56 12.90
N GLU A 2 12.16 3.57 12.20
CA GLU A 2 12.10 3.60 10.73
C GLU A 2 13.03 2.49 10.21
N CYS A 3 12.46 1.57 9.45
CA CYS A 3 13.18 0.38 9.03
C CYS A 3 14.22 0.71 7.96
N ARG A 4 15.48 0.86 8.36
CA ARG A 4 16.63 1.29 7.53
C ARG A 4 16.97 0.34 6.37
N TRP A 5 16.42 -0.88 6.40
CA TRP A 5 16.61 -1.95 5.41
C TRP A 5 16.03 -1.64 4.03
N ARG A 6 14.94 -0.88 3.93
CA ARG A 6 14.27 -0.60 2.64
C ARG A 6 15.14 0.21 1.66
N SER A 7 16.01 1.08 2.15
CA SER A 7 16.94 1.86 1.32
C SER A 7 18.11 1.03 0.76
N VAL A 8 18.50 -0.05 1.46
CA VAL A 8 19.67 -0.88 1.11
C VAL A 8 19.32 -1.94 0.07
N LEU A 9 18.08 -2.45 0.07
CA LEU A 9 17.61 -3.47 -0.87
C LEU A 9 17.28 -2.93 -2.27
N GLY A 10 17.63 -1.68 -2.60
CA GLY A 10 17.36 -1.10 -3.92
C GLY A 10 15.87 -0.97 -4.26
N ALA A 11 14.97 -1.21 -3.29
CA ALA A 11 13.60 -0.75 -3.36
C ALA A 11 13.64 0.78 -3.25
N THR A 12 13.75 1.44 -4.40
CA THR A 12 13.60 2.89 -4.48
C THR A 12 12.16 3.21 -4.08
N PHE A 13 11.96 3.36 -2.77
CA PHE A 13 10.82 4.09 -2.27
C PHE A 13 11.02 5.53 -2.76
N HIS A 14 10.44 5.84 -3.91
CA HIS A 14 10.05 7.20 -4.19
C HIS A 14 9.08 7.56 -3.07
N LYS A 15 9.59 8.15 -1.97
CA LYS A 15 8.81 9.08 -1.16
C LYS A 15 8.27 10.05 -2.18
N ASN A 16 7.02 9.81 -2.58
CA ASN A 16 6.46 10.45 -3.74
C ASN A 16 6.59 11.94 -3.45
N LYS A 17 7.35 12.64 -4.29
CA LYS A 17 7.67 14.06 -4.16
C LYS A 17 6.41 14.90 -4.46
N LEU A 18 5.24 14.42 -4.05
CA LEU A 18 3.94 15.07 -4.07
C LEU A 18 3.82 16.02 -2.87
N SER A 19 4.87 16.76 -2.55
CA SER A 19 4.86 17.73 -1.44
C SER A 19 4.37 19.13 -1.87
N LYS A 20 3.95 19.33 -3.14
CA LYS A 20 3.43 20.64 -3.60
C LYS A 20 2.00 20.60 -4.14
N LYS A 21 1.61 19.54 -4.86
CA LYS A 21 0.21 19.37 -5.33
C LYS A 21 -0.73 18.85 -4.24
N LYS A 22 -0.23 18.00 -3.33
CA LYS A 22 -0.96 17.53 -2.14
C LYS A 22 -1.31 18.71 -1.21
N PHE A 23 -0.35 19.62 -0.98
CA PHE A 23 -0.58 20.86 -0.23
C PHE A 23 -1.66 21.78 -0.82
N HIS A 24 -1.82 21.83 -2.14
CA HIS A 24 -2.82 22.71 -2.76
C HIS A 24 -4.24 22.13 -2.67
N LYS A 25 -4.39 20.80 -2.79
CA LYS A 25 -5.69 20.13 -2.65
C LYS A 25 -6.08 19.94 -1.18
N ASP A 26 -5.12 19.65 -0.31
CA ASP A 26 -5.31 19.72 1.14
C ASP A 26 -5.68 21.15 1.55
N ARG A 27 -5.11 22.21 0.95
CA ARG A 27 -5.58 23.60 1.15
C ARG A 27 -7.00 23.85 0.67
N TYR A 28 -7.46 23.24 -0.42
CA TYR A 28 -8.84 23.42 -0.88
C TYR A 28 -9.82 22.87 0.14
N TYR A 29 -9.58 21.65 0.65
CA TYR A 29 -10.41 21.07 1.70
C TYR A 29 -10.21 21.77 3.05
N VAL A 30 -8.98 22.14 3.44
CA VAL A 30 -8.68 22.88 4.69
C VAL A 30 -9.27 24.29 4.67
N ARG A 31 -9.25 25.01 3.54
CA ARG A 31 -9.89 26.33 3.42
C ARG A 31 -11.41 26.24 3.58
N ILE A 32 -12.04 25.22 2.99
CA ILE A 32 -13.47 24.95 3.19
C ILE A 32 -13.77 24.56 4.66
N LEU A 33 -12.84 23.90 5.35
CA LEU A 33 -12.96 23.53 6.77
C LEU A 33 -12.72 24.68 7.75
N GLU A 34 -11.92 25.68 7.38
CA GLU A 34 -11.64 26.89 8.19
C GLU A 34 -12.72 27.97 8.02
N GLU A 35 -13.46 27.96 6.91
CA GLU A 35 -14.50 28.95 6.60
C GLU A 35 -15.83 28.72 7.34
N ASP A 36 -15.99 27.64 8.12
CA ASP A 36 -17.27 27.35 8.81
C ASP A 36 -17.13 26.89 10.29
N PRO A 37 -16.85 27.82 11.23
CA PRO A 37 -16.87 27.53 12.67
C PRO A 37 -18.25 27.69 13.35
N GLY A 38 -19.36 27.77 12.60
CA GLY A 38 -20.72 27.80 13.17
C GLY A 38 -21.64 26.94 12.33
N VAL A 39 -22.46 26.04 12.86
CA VAL A 39 -23.42 26.27 13.94
C VAL A 39 -23.90 24.90 14.41
N VAL A 40 -23.90 24.64 15.72
CA VAL A 40 -25.12 24.24 16.45
C VAL A 40 -24.97 24.63 17.94
N ARG A 41 -25.41 25.86 18.28
CA ARG A 41 -26.24 26.00 19.49
C ARG A 41 -27.68 25.79 19.04
N LYS A 42 -28.28 24.79 19.67
CA LYS A 42 -29.64 24.30 19.48
C LYS A 42 -30.64 25.41 19.77
N ASP A 43 -31.52 25.73 18.81
CA ASP A 43 -32.98 25.70 18.97
C ASP A 43 -33.71 26.40 17.81
N ARG A 44 -34.87 25.83 17.48
CA ARG A 44 -35.96 26.24 16.56
C ARG A 44 -35.97 25.69 15.13
N LYS A 45 -37.13 25.08 14.86
CA LYS A 45 -37.64 24.50 13.61
C LYS A 45 -37.74 25.56 12.52
N GLU A 46 -37.28 25.25 11.32
CA GLU A 46 -37.91 25.68 10.06
C GLU A 46 -37.72 24.58 9.00
N GLU A 47 -38.81 24.29 8.28
CA GLU A 47 -38.86 23.39 7.13
C GLU A 47 -38.35 24.13 5.89
N GLY A 48 -37.34 23.57 5.23
CA GLY A 48 -36.75 24.06 3.99
C GLY A 48 -35.50 23.23 3.72
N GLY A 49 -35.40 22.62 2.53
CA GLY A 49 -34.36 21.65 2.21
C GLY A 49 -32.95 22.25 2.27
N ASP A 50 -32.34 22.23 3.45
CA ASP A 50 -30.99 22.72 3.68
C ASP A 50 -29.98 21.67 3.21
N ARG A 51 -29.49 21.86 1.98
CA ARG A 51 -28.35 21.10 1.45
C ARG A 51 -27.10 21.55 2.21
N THR A 52 -26.82 20.87 3.31
CA THR A 52 -25.57 21.07 4.07
C THR A 52 -24.35 20.84 3.16
N ALA A 53 -23.27 21.61 3.35
CA ALA A 53 -22.03 21.49 2.55
C ALA A 53 -21.47 20.05 2.53
N GLY A 54 -21.66 19.29 3.62
CA GLY A 54 -21.32 17.87 3.68
C GLY A 54 -22.10 17.01 2.67
N SER A 55 -23.38 17.30 2.43
CA SER A 55 -24.21 16.54 1.47
C SER A 55 -23.78 16.74 0.01
N VAL A 56 -23.38 17.96 -0.37
CA VAL A 56 -22.88 18.29 -1.71
C VAL A 56 -21.54 17.60 -1.97
N LEU A 57 -20.64 17.64 -0.98
CA LEU A 57 -19.35 16.96 -1.05
C LEU A 57 -19.51 15.44 -1.13
N GLU A 58 -20.45 14.85 -0.38
CA GLU A 58 -20.73 13.41 -0.45
C GLU A 58 -21.22 13.00 -1.86
N GLU A 59 -22.06 13.81 -2.50
CA GLU A 59 -22.54 13.56 -3.86
C GLU A 59 -21.40 13.63 -4.89
N GLU A 60 -20.52 14.63 -4.81
CA GLU A 60 -19.33 14.73 -5.66
C GLU A 60 -18.40 13.53 -5.50
N MET A 61 -18.21 13.07 -4.26
CA MET A 61 -17.35 11.92 -3.99
C MET A 61 -17.94 10.61 -4.51
N SER A 62 -19.26 10.47 -4.44
CA SER A 62 -19.99 9.35 -5.04
C SER A 62 -19.88 9.35 -6.57
N LYS A 63 -20.08 10.49 -7.23
CA LYS A 63 -19.92 10.65 -8.69
C LYS A 63 -18.53 10.23 -9.15
N LYS A 64 -17.50 10.73 -8.46
CA LYS A 64 -16.11 10.40 -8.80
C LYS A 64 -15.77 8.92 -8.55
N THR A 65 -16.35 8.31 -7.52
CA THR A 65 -16.25 6.86 -7.31
C THR A 65 -16.90 6.08 -8.46
N ALA A 66 -18.06 6.53 -8.94
CA ALA A 66 -18.72 5.93 -10.09
C ALA A 66 -17.91 6.09 -11.39
N GLU A 67 -17.24 7.22 -11.60
CA GLU A 67 -16.34 7.43 -12.73
C GLU A 67 -15.16 6.45 -12.74
N PHE A 68 -14.52 6.23 -11.58
CA PHE A 68 -13.47 5.22 -11.47
C PHE A 68 -14.00 3.83 -11.81
N ASN A 69 -15.15 3.45 -11.23
CA ASN A 69 -15.77 2.15 -11.51
C ASN A 69 -16.13 1.97 -12.99
N LYS A 70 -16.62 3.02 -13.65
CA LYS A 70 -16.93 3.00 -15.09
C LYS A 70 -15.66 2.79 -15.92
N LYS A 71 -14.60 3.57 -15.67
CA LYS A 71 -13.32 3.43 -16.40
C LYS A 71 -12.71 2.03 -16.21
N LEU A 72 -12.79 1.49 -15.01
CA LEU A 72 -12.27 0.16 -14.69
C LEU A 72 -13.16 -0.98 -15.20
N ALA A 73 -14.44 -0.71 -15.50
CA ALA A 73 -15.31 -1.64 -16.18
C ALA A 73 -15.02 -1.68 -17.70
N GLU A 74 -14.64 -0.55 -18.28
CA GLU A 74 -14.24 -0.43 -19.69
C GLU A 74 -12.84 -1.01 -19.94
N ASP A 75 -11.87 -0.70 -19.07
CA ASP A 75 -10.52 -1.26 -19.12
C ASP A 75 -10.04 -1.75 -17.74
N PRO A 76 -10.24 -3.04 -17.42
CA PRO A 76 -9.75 -3.64 -16.18
C PRO A 76 -8.23 -3.74 -16.07
N HIS A 77 -7.48 -3.55 -17.17
CA HIS A 77 -6.02 -3.68 -17.19
C HIS A 77 -5.29 -2.36 -16.96
N ASP A 78 -6.02 -1.24 -16.82
CA ASP A 78 -5.41 0.06 -16.53
C ASP A 78 -4.96 0.16 -15.06
N VAL A 79 -3.71 -0.23 -14.85
CA VAL A 79 -2.98 -0.14 -13.58
C VAL A 79 -3.01 1.27 -12.97
N ASN A 80 -2.92 2.33 -13.80
CA ASN A 80 -2.85 3.70 -13.28
C ASN A 80 -4.20 4.15 -12.70
N THR A 81 -5.30 3.75 -13.34
CA THR A 81 -6.64 4.04 -12.83
C THR A 81 -6.92 3.28 -11.53
N TRP A 82 -6.47 2.02 -11.41
CA TRP A 82 -6.55 1.26 -10.15
C TRP A 82 -5.78 1.93 -9.00
N LEU A 83 -4.53 2.34 -9.24
CA LEU A 83 -3.73 3.06 -8.25
C LEU A 83 -4.34 4.41 -7.88
N GLY A 84 -4.87 5.13 -8.88
CA GLY A 84 -5.60 6.38 -8.67
C GLY A 84 -6.83 6.19 -7.79
N TYR A 85 -7.58 5.11 -8.01
CA TYR A 85 -8.78 4.80 -7.24
C TYR A 85 -8.44 4.42 -5.79
N SER A 86 -7.41 3.58 -5.57
CA SER A 86 -6.91 3.25 -4.24
C SER A 86 -6.50 4.50 -3.45
N ARG A 87 -5.72 5.41 -4.07
CA ARG A 87 -5.29 6.67 -3.43
C ARG A 87 -6.44 7.62 -3.16
N TYR A 88 -7.46 7.61 -4.01
CA TYR A 88 -8.64 8.45 -3.81
C TYR A 88 -9.43 8.06 -2.55
N GLN A 89 -9.35 6.79 -2.10
CA GLN A 89 -9.95 6.36 -0.83
C GLN A 89 -9.37 7.10 0.38
N ASP A 90 -8.14 7.61 0.30
CA ASP A 90 -7.57 8.42 1.39
C ASP A 90 -8.35 9.74 1.54
N THR A 91 -8.76 10.36 0.43
CA THR A 91 -9.61 11.56 0.42
C THR A 91 -11.02 11.27 0.95
N VAL A 92 -11.61 10.13 0.56
CA VAL A 92 -12.90 9.66 1.09
C VAL A 92 -12.82 9.48 2.61
N SER A 93 -11.76 8.85 3.08
CA SER A 93 -11.56 8.56 4.50
C SER A 93 -11.35 9.82 5.33
N GLN A 94 -10.67 10.84 4.79
CA GLN A 94 -10.54 12.14 5.44
C GLN A 94 -11.90 12.84 5.55
N PHE A 95 -12.71 12.82 4.48
CA PHE A 95 -14.07 13.35 4.52
C PHE A 95 -14.94 12.63 5.57
N GLU A 96 -14.91 11.30 5.59
CA GLU A 96 -15.67 10.51 6.57
C GLU A 96 -15.27 10.83 8.01
N ARG A 97 -13.98 11.05 8.29
CA ARG A 97 -13.52 11.43 9.65
C ARG A 97 -14.06 12.80 10.08
N THR A 98 -14.17 13.74 9.15
CA THR A 98 -14.54 15.12 9.47
C THR A 98 -16.06 15.31 9.53
N PHE A 99 -16.80 14.69 8.62
CA PHE A 99 -18.24 14.92 8.47
C PHE A 99 -19.12 13.79 9.02
N ARG A 100 -18.60 12.58 9.27
CA ARG A 100 -19.36 11.50 9.92
C ARG A 100 -18.96 11.33 11.39
N ARG A 101 -19.95 11.47 12.26
CA ARG A 101 -19.81 11.28 13.71
C ARG A 101 -19.58 9.78 14.01
N GLY A 102 -18.38 9.41 14.46
CA GLY A 102 -18.01 8.02 14.80
C GLY A 102 -16.70 7.51 14.19
N GLY A 103 -16.03 8.29 13.34
CA GLY A 103 -14.78 7.94 12.65
C GLY A 103 -13.51 8.01 13.51
N GLY A 104 -13.46 7.29 14.64
CA GLY A 104 -12.24 7.11 15.44
C GLY A 104 -11.20 6.22 14.74
N ALA A 105 -10.25 5.64 15.50
CA ALA A 105 -9.21 4.73 15.01
C ALA A 105 -9.71 3.55 14.14
N SER A 106 -11.00 3.20 14.22
CA SER A 106 -11.66 2.25 13.32
C SER A 106 -11.67 2.71 11.86
N GLY A 107 -11.67 4.02 11.59
CA GLY A 107 -11.77 4.58 10.26
C GLY A 107 -10.51 4.40 9.41
N SER A 108 -9.31 4.36 10.01
CA SER A 108 -8.07 4.06 9.26
C SER A 108 -8.01 2.59 8.84
N ARG A 109 -8.42 1.67 9.71
CA ARG A 109 -8.47 0.25 9.38
C ARG A 109 -9.50 -0.04 8.30
N VAL A 110 -10.70 0.51 8.43
CA VAL A 110 -11.76 0.35 7.41
C VAL A 110 -11.32 0.95 6.06
N ALA A 111 -10.63 2.10 6.08
CA ALA A 111 -10.07 2.69 4.86
C ALA A 111 -9.04 1.77 4.17
N ALA A 112 -8.13 1.19 4.96
CA ALA A 112 -7.13 0.27 4.43
C ALA A 112 -7.75 -1.02 3.91
N GLU A 113 -8.73 -1.60 4.62
CA GLU A 113 -9.47 -2.78 4.14
C GLU A 113 -10.18 -2.49 2.81
N ARG A 114 -10.79 -1.31 2.63
CA ARG A 114 -11.36 -0.88 1.34
C ARG A 114 -10.30 -0.76 0.25
N LYS A 115 -9.15 -0.13 0.55
CA LYS A 115 -8.03 -0.02 -0.41
C LYS A 115 -7.49 -1.38 -0.82
N LEU A 116 -7.34 -2.30 0.13
CA LEU A 116 -6.90 -3.66 -0.14
C LEU A 116 -7.91 -4.43 -1.00
N ALA A 117 -9.21 -4.31 -0.73
CA ALA A 117 -10.23 -4.93 -1.58
C ALA A 117 -10.18 -4.43 -3.04
N ILE A 118 -9.94 -3.12 -3.24
CA ILE A 118 -9.74 -2.53 -4.57
C ILE A 118 -8.46 -3.10 -5.23
N LEU A 119 -7.36 -3.18 -4.48
CA LEU A 119 -6.08 -3.67 -5.00
C LEU A 119 -6.10 -5.18 -5.27
N ASP A 120 -6.79 -5.97 -4.45
CA ASP A 120 -7.00 -7.40 -4.68
C ASP A 120 -7.83 -7.63 -5.96
N LYS A 121 -8.86 -6.81 -6.19
CA LYS A 121 -9.61 -6.81 -7.46
C LYS A 121 -8.74 -6.38 -8.64
N ALA A 122 -7.88 -5.37 -8.46
CA ALA A 122 -6.96 -4.94 -9.51
C ALA A 122 -5.98 -6.07 -9.89
N LEU A 123 -5.49 -6.80 -8.90
CA LEU A 123 -4.55 -7.92 -9.06
C LEU A 123 -5.21 -9.18 -9.63
N SER A 124 -6.52 -9.38 -9.48
CA SER A 124 -7.20 -10.50 -10.17
C SER A 124 -7.20 -10.33 -11.68
N HIS A 125 -7.18 -9.08 -12.18
CA HIS A 125 -7.03 -8.77 -13.60
C HIS A 125 -5.56 -8.57 -14.02
N ASN A 126 -4.71 -8.10 -13.10
CA ASN A 126 -3.31 -7.73 -13.38
C ASN A 126 -2.35 -8.42 -12.40
N PRO A 127 -2.22 -9.76 -12.42
CA PRO A 127 -1.56 -10.52 -11.36
C PRO A 127 -0.08 -10.15 -11.19
N ASP A 128 0.64 -9.88 -12.28
CA ASP A 128 2.09 -9.64 -12.27
C ASP A 128 2.44 -8.14 -12.20
N SER A 129 1.46 -7.28 -11.95
CA SER A 129 1.68 -5.84 -11.89
C SER A 129 2.43 -5.46 -10.60
N VAL A 130 3.75 -5.31 -10.75
CA VAL A 130 4.66 -4.82 -9.71
C VAL A 130 4.12 -3.60 -8.96
N PRO A 131 3.66 -2.51 -9.62
CA PRO A 131 3.21 -1.33 -8.89
C PRO A 131 1.92 -1.56 -8.07
N LEU A 132 1.03 -2.47 -8.49
CA LEU A 132 -0.15 -2.84 -7.70
C LEU A 132 0.22 -3.66 -6.46
N LEU A 133 1.14 -4.61 -6.63
CA LEU A 133 1.66 -5.43 -5.52
C LEU A 133 2.35 -4.57 -4.47
N GLN A 134 3.16 -3.61 -4.90
CA GLN A 134 3.85 -2.67 -4.00
C GLN A 134 2.87 -1.79 -3.23
N GLU A 135 1.89 -1.18 -3.91
CA GLU A 135 0.88 -0.34 -3.24
C GLU A 135 0.07 -1.19 -2.24
N ARG A 136 -0.28 -2.42 -2.59
CA ARG A 136 -0.98 -3.36 -1.69
C ARG A 136 -0.17 -3.67 -0.45
N PHE A 137 1.12 -3.98 -0.62
CA PHE A 137 2.01 -4.25 0.50
C PHE A 137 2.14 -3.04 1.43
N VAL A 138 2.30 -1.84 0.89
CA VAL A 138 2.36 -0.60 1.69
C VAL A 138 1.09 -0.42 2.52
N VAL A 139 -0.09 -0.59 1.93
CA VAL A 139 -1.37 -0.45 2.66
C VAL A 139 -1.52 -1.53 3.73
N ALA A 140 -1.08 -2.78 3.45
CA ALA A 140 -1.15 -3.87 4.42
C ALA A 140 -0.20 -3.64 5.61
N ASP A 141 1.02 -3.18 5.35
CA ASP A 141 2.05 -2.89 6.36
C ASP A 141 1.68 -1.72 7.29
N GLU A 142 0.82 -0.81 6.84
CA GLU A 142 0.32 0.30 7.66
C GLU A 142 -0.70 -0.13 8.72
N VAL A 143 -1.41 -1.25 8.51
CA VAL A 143 -2.62 -1.60 9.31
C VAL A 143 -2.54 -2.97 9.95
N PHE A 144 -1.84 -3.92 9.34
CA PHE A 144 -1.70 -5.26 9.89
C PHE A 144 -0.38 -5.43 10.65
N PRO A 145 -0.38 -6.28 11.69
CA PRO A 145 0.85 -6.67 12.34
C PRO A 145 1.77 -7.46 11.38
N ALA A 146 3.07 -7.39 11.62
CA ALA A 146 4.09 -7.89 10.70
C ALA A 146 3.98 -9.40 10.40
N ASP A 147 3.49 -10.20 11.35
CA ASP A 147 3.21 -11.63 11.19
C ASP A 147 2.15 -11.86 10.10
N GLN A 148 1.04 -11.14 10.14
CA GLN A 148 -0.04 -11.24 9.14
C GLN A 148 0.43 -10.79 7.75
N VAL A 149 1.16 -9.68 7.68
CA VAL A 149 1.72 -9.19 6.41
C VAL A 149 2.68 -10.21 5.82
N SER A 150 3.55 -10.79 6.66
CA SER A 150 4.52 -11.81 6.23
C SER A 150 3.83 -13.08 5.71
N ALA A 151 2.75 -13.53 6.35
CA ALA A 151 1.98 -14.69 5.91
C ALA A 151 1.27 -14.44 4.57
N GLN A 152 0.72 -13.24 4.36
CA GLN A 152 0.12 -12.86 3.08
C GLN A 152 1.16 -12.84 1.95
N LEU A 153 2.34 -12.29 2.20
CA LEU A 153 3.41 -12.25 1.21
C LEU A 153 3.93 -13.66 0.88
N ALA A 154 4.06 -14.54 1.87
CA ALA A 154 4.42 -15.94 1.64
C ALA A 154 3.39 -16.65 0.74
N ALA A 155 2.10 -16.45 0.96
CA ALA A 155 1.06 -17.02 0.11
C ALA A 155 1.09 -16.47 -1.33
N LEU A 156 1.50 -15.21 -1.52
CA LEU A 156 1.64 -14.60 -2.84
C LEU A 156 2.91 -15.08 -3.56
N THR A 157 4.04 -15.25 -2.87
CA THR A 157 5.27 -15.79 -3.46
C THR A 157 5.12 -17.26 -3.88
N GLU A 158 4.27 -18.03 -3.22
CA GLU A 158 3.92 -19.39 -3.67
C GLU A 158 3.16 -19.39 -5.00
N LYS A 159 2.26 -18.43 -5.20
CA LYS A 159 1.49 -18.27 -6.45
C LYS A 159 2.33 -17.71 -7.59
N GLN A 160 3.27 -16.80 -7.27
CA GLN A 160 4.14 -16.11 -8.22
C GLN A 160 5.61 -16.25 -7.83
N PRO A 161 6.20 -17.45 -7.95
CA PRO A 161 7.57 -17.71 -7.48
C PRO A 161 8.63 -16.93 -8.26
N SER A 162 8.32 -16.47 -9.47
CA SER A 162 9.19 -15.68 -10.34
C SER A 162 9.22 -14.19 -10.02
N ASN A 163 8.32 -13.68 -9.15
CA ASN A 163 8.18 -12.25 -8.90
C ASN A 163 9.14 -11.77 -7.81
N LEU A 164 10.25 -11.14 -8.21
CA LEU A 164 11.28 -10.67 -7.27
C LEU A 164 10.79 -9.59 -6.32
N THR A 165 9.81 -8.79 -6.71
CA THR A 165 9.29 -7.73 -5.85
C THR A 165 8.61 -8.33 -4.62
N LEU A 166 7.82 -9.39 -4.81
CA LEU A 166 7.19 -10.12 -3.70
C LEU A 166 8.21 -10.71 -2.75
N TRP A 167 9.29 -11.30 -3.28
CA TRP A 167 10.38 -11.81 -2.46
C TRP A 167 11.10 -10.69 -1.69
N SER A 168 11.34 -9.54 -2.33
CA SER A 168 11.95 -8.38 -1.69
C SER A 168 11.10 -7.87 -0.53
N ASP A 169 9.80 -7.70 -0.75
CA ASP A 169 8.86 -7.22 0.25
C ASP A 169 8.73 -8.22 1.40
N TYR A 170 8.74 -9.53 1.13
CA TYR A 170 8.67 -10.58 2.15
C TYR A 170 9.91 -10.65 3.05
N ILE A 171 11.09 -10.58 2.43
CA ILE A 171 12.37 -10.51 3.14
C ILE A 171 12.42 -9.22 3.96
N GLY A 172 12.02 -8.10 3.36
CA GLY A 172 11.98 -6.80 4.00
C GLY A 172 11.04 -6.75 5.21
N SER A 173 9.81 -7.27 5.09
CA SER A 173 8.85 -7.32 6.20
C SER A 173 9.38 -8.16 7.36
N THR A 174 10.07 -9.26 7.06
CA THR A 174 10.65 -10.16 8.07
C THR A 174 11.82 -9.50 8.80
N GLN A 175 12.73 -8.85 8.06
CA GLN A 175 13.89 -8.15 8.64
C GLN A 175 13.49 -6.90 9.43
N CYS A 176 12.36 -6.29 9.10
CA CYS A 176 11.81 -5.13 9.80
C CYS A 176 11.06 -5.48 11.09
N SER A 177 10.75 -6.74 11.31
CA SER A 177 10.02 -7.19 12.50
C SER A 177 10.99 -7.58 13.61
N LEU A 178 10.88 -6.91 14.77
CA LEU A 178 11.69 -7.20 15.96
C LEU A 178 11.54 -8.64 16.46
N THR A 179 10.40 -9.29 16.19
CA THR A 179 10.12 -10.67 16.61
C THR A 179 10.54 -11.70 15.58
N MET A 180 10.59 -11.34 14.29
CA MET A 180 10.86 -12.28 13.19
C MET A 180 12.26 -12.16 12.60
N CYS A 181 13.00 -11.09 12.90
CA CYS A 181 14.35 -10.84 12.39
C CYS A 181 15.39 -11.67 13.16
N THR A 182 15.38 -12.98 12.92
CA THR A 182 16.44 -13.89 13.37
C THR A 182 17.30 -14.33 12.20
N ALA A 183 18.57 -14.63 12.44
CA ALA A 183 19.46 -15.09 11.37
C ALA A 183 18.90 -16.35 10.69
N SER A 184 18.36 -17.31 11.45
CA SER A 184 17.82 -18.56 10.92
C SER A 184 16.56 -18.36 10.06
N THR A 185 15.63 -17.51 10.48
CA THR A 185 14.41 -17.21 9.70
C THR A 185 14.73 -16.48 8.41
N VAL A 186 15.59 -15.46 8.47
CA VAL A 186 16.00 -14.69 7.29
C VAL A 186 16.75 -15.58 6.30
N LEU A 187 17.70 -16.42 6.77
CA LEU A 187 18.41 -17.40 5.94
C LEU A 187 17.46 -18.40 5.27
N ALA A 188 16.46 -18.89 6.02
CA ALA A 188 15.49 -19.83 5.48
C ALA A 188 14.67 -19.20 4.33
N ILE A 189 14.22 -17.95 4.49
CA ILE A 189 13.47 -17.24 3.45
C ILE A 189 14.34 -17.01 2.20
N TYR A 190 15.60 -16.61 2.36
CA TYR A 190 16.53 -16.49 1.22
C TYR A 190 16.74 -17.82 0.50
N GLY A 191 16.92 -18.91 1.25
CA GLY A 191 17.04 -20.25 0.68
C GLY A 191 15.80 -20.68 -0.11
N GLN A 192 14.60 -20.39 0.42
CA GLN A 192 13.34 -20.64 -0.27
C GLN A 192 13.22 -19.80 -1.55
N ALA A 193 13.55 -18.50 -1.49
CA ALA A 193 13.49 -17.60 -2.64
C ALA A 193 14.40 -18.10 -3.77
N LEU A 194 15.66 -18.41 -3.45
CA LEU A 194 16.63 -18.94 -4.41
C LEU A 194 16.17 -20.27 -5.01
N GLY A 195 15.67 -21.19 -4.17
CA GLY A 195 15.17 -22.49 -4.62
C GLY A 195 13.98 -22.37 -5.58
N LYS A 196 12.98 -21.54 -5.24
CA LYS A 196 11.77 -21.32 -6.06
C LYS A 196 12.09 -20.61 -7.37
N LEU A 197 12.99 -19.63 -7.35
CA LEU A 197 13.42 -18.93 -8.57
C LEU A 197 14.25 -19.84 -9.48
N HIS A 198 15.12 -20.67 -8.91
CA HIS A 198 15.87 -21.66 -9.66
C HIS A 198 14.94 -22.68 -10.36
N GLN A 199 13.88 -23.13 -9.68
CA GLN A 199 12.86 -24.00 -10.29
C GLN A 199 12.07 -23.29 -11.41
N SER A 200 11.79 -22.01 -11.22
CA SER A 200 11.03 -21.17 -12.17
C SER A 200 11.86 -20.69 -13.36
N ARG A 201 13.15 -21.08 -13.42
CA ARG A 201 14.10 -20.70 -14.48
C ARG A 201 13.73 -21.27 -15.86
N ARG A 202 12.90 -22.31 -15.92
CA ARG A 202 12.52 -22.97 -17.17
C ARG A 202 11.71 -21.99 -18.04
N GLY A 203 12.28 -21.56 -19.16
CA GLY A 203 11.65 -20.63 -20.10
C GLY A 203 12.01 -19.15 -19.90
N VAL A 204 12.84 -18.80 -18.91
CA VAL A 204 13.30 -17.43 -18.70
C VAL A 204 14.66 -17.22 -19.41
N PRO A 205 14.87 -16.11 -20.15
CA PRO A 205 16.15 -15.83 -20.79
C PRO A 205 17.31 -15.85 -19.80
N ALA A 206 18.42 -16.51 -20.16
CA ALA A 206 19.57 -16.71 -19.27
C ALA A 206 20.13 -15.41 -18.67
N LEU A 207 20.02 -14.29 -19.39
CA LEU A 207 20.43 -12.96 -18.91
C LEU A 207 19.56 -12.47 -17.75
N GLN A 208 18.23 -12.64 -17.83
CA GLN A 208 17.32 -12.24 -16.76
C GLN A 208 17.57 -13.07 -15.50
N VAL A 209 17.75 -14.38 -15.66
CA VAL A 209 18.06 -15.28 -14.54
C VAL A 209 19.32 -14.82 -13.79
N LYS A 210 20.41 -14.54 -14.51
CA LYS A 210 21.65 -14.03 -13.90
C LYS A 210 21.41 -12.72 -13.14
N LEU A 211 20.65 -11.79 -13.72
CA LEU A 211 20.34 -10.51 -13.08
C LEU A 211 19.52 -10.70 -11.79
N THR A 212 18.57 -11.63 -11.80
CA THR A 212 17.72 -11.95 -10.65
C THR A 212 18.49 -12.64 -9.53
N GLU A 213 19.37 -13.59 -9.86
CA GLU A 213 20.26 -14.25 -8.91
C GLU A 213 21.21 -13.22 -8.27
N GLN A 214 21.82 -12.34 -9.08
CA GLN A 214 22.69 -11.28 -8.57
C GLN A 214 21.97 -10.31 -7.63
N LYS A 215 20.72 -9.95 -7.92
CA LYS A 215 19.92 -9.07 -7.04
C LYS A 215 19.67 -9.73 -5.67
N ILE A 216 19.29 -11.00 -5.65
CA ILE A 216 18.99 -11.71 -4.41
C ILE A 216 20.25 -11.98 -3.60
N LEU A 217 21.35 -12.33 -4.26
CA LEU A 217 22.65 -12.42 -3.60
C LEU A 217 23.07 -11.06 -3.04
N GLY A 218 22.86 -9.97 -3.78
CA GLY A 218 23.11 -8.61 -3.30
C GLY A 218 22.30 -8.28 -2.04
N TRP A 219 21.01 -8.60 -2.03
CA TRP A 219 20.14 -8.46 -0.86
C TRP A 219 20.63 -9.30 0.32
N TYR A 220 21.04 -10.53 0.05
CA TYR A 220 21.57 -11.45 1.06
C TYR A 220 22.85 -10.91 1.70
N TYR A 221 23.85 -10.53 0.91
CA TYR A 221 25.10 -9.96 1.42
C TYR A 221 24.87 -8.66 2.19
N ALA A 222 23.97 -7.80 1.69
CA ALA A 222 23.60 -6.59 2.41
C ALA A 222 22.93 -6.91 3.75
N SER A 223 22.05 -7.92 3.80
CA SER A 223 21.42 -8.38 5.04
C SER A 223 22.42 -8.87 6.08
N ILE A 224 23.40 -9.66 5.67
CA ILE A 224 24.49 -10.09 6.56
C ILE A 224 25.32 -8.89 7.01
N LEU A 225 25.76 -8.05 6.07
CA LEU A 225 26.65 -6.94 6.37
C LEU A 225 26.06 -5.98 7.40
N SER A 226 24.77 -5.62 7.30
CA SER A 226 24.17 -4.76 8.33
C SER A 226 23.80 -5.48 9.62
N LEU A 227 23.56 -6.80 9.64
CA LEU A 227 23.49 -7.55 10.90
C LEU A 227 24.84 -7.50 11.64
N PHE A 228 25.95 -7.62 10.90
CA PHE A 228 27.30 -7.47 11.45
C PHE A 228 27.59 -6.02 11.89
N LEU A 229 27.18 -5.00 11.12
CA LEU A 229 27.40 -3.59 11.47
C LEU A 229 26.47 -3.06 12.56
N SER A 230 25.30 -3.66 12.78
CA SER A 230 24.35 -3.26 13.84
C SER A 230 24.69 -3.81 15.23
N GLY A 231 25.74 -4.62 15.35
CA GLY A 231 26.23 -5.16 16.63
C GLY A 231 25.58 -6.49 16.97
N GLY A 232 26.38 -7.56 16.94
CA GLY A 232 25.92 -8.91 17.25
C GLY A 232 26.91 -10.06 17.02
N ILE A 233 28.22 -9.80 16.91
CA ILE A 233 29.31 -10.60 17.51
C ILE A 233 30.28 -9.58 18.11
#